data_AF-X1E905-F1
#
_entry.id   AF-X1E905-F1
#
_cell.length_a   1.000
_cell.length_b   1.000
_cell.length_c   1.000
_cell.angle_alpha   90.00
_cell.angle_beta   90.00
_cell.angle_gamma   90.00
#
_symmetry.space_group_name_H-M   'P 1'
#
loop_
_entity.id
_entity.type
_entity.pdbx_description
1 polymer ?
#
loop_
_entity_poly.entity_id
_entity_poly.type
_entity_poly.pdbx_seq_one_letter_code
_entity_poly.pdbx_strand_id
1 'polypeptide(L)'
;MGIKDKATYGEYYWAMQVEAQQALFDGVENDLAPHFNAMFRDIVAIEDLDPAYKSFLQSFITPESSTAGMASVRFASEVADGIVTQGLAPAVRVVKHASEVKWLSNILTPTQGALLKRRRKITDEYGDILMKFGGFPEEQRKYLYDVIEPYPSIPELITYCRYHGDPKNVWTPLLEFYDMQAVDYKLYEWLGRQRITTVQAQSLFKRGIFEPPDFYAELEAIGWFDENRDYIKDLSYVLPNSMLLVQGGLIQGLDNERILENIS
;
A
#
# COMPACT_ATOMS: atom_id res chain seq x y z
N MET A 1 -22.72 -26.46 51.23
CA MET A 1 -23.91 -26.72 50.40
C MET A 1 -23.70 -28.06 49.73
N GLY A 2 -24.46 -29.05 50.20
CA GLY A 2 -24.19 -30.46 49.89
C GLY A 2 -24.73 -30.84 48.52
N ILE A 3 -23.85 -30.96 47.52
CA ILE A 3 -24.21 -31.58 46.23
C ILE A 3 -24.41 -33.10 46.40
N LYS A 4 -23.74 -33.72 47.39
CA LYS A 4 -23.77 -35.16 47.65
C LYS A 4 -24.89 -35.62 48.60
N ASP A 5 -25.23 -34.83 49.61
CA ASP A 5 -26.33 -35.10 50.54
C ASP A 5 -27.39 -34.01 50.41
N LYS A 6 -28.45 -34.34 49.65
CA LYS A 6 -29.52 -33.42 49.24
C LYS A 6 -30.60 -33.37 50.36
N ALA A 7 -30.37 -32.62 51.42
CA ALA A 7 -31.27 -32.57 52.58
C ALA A 7 -32.42 -31.55 52.44
N THR A 8 -32.24 -30.50 51.65
CA THR A 8 -33.24 -29.43 51.47
C THR A 8 -33.63 -29.23 50.00
N TYR A 9 -34.84 -28.72 49.74
CA TYR A 9 -35.33 -28.49 48.37
C TYR A 9 -34.44 -27.52 47.57
N GLY A 10 -33.85 -26.51 48.23
CA GLY A 10 -32.90 -25.59 47.59
C GLY A 10 -31.58 -26.26 47.18
N GLU A 11 -31.05 -27.17 48.00
CA GLU A 11 -29.85 -27.95 47.67
C GLU A 11 -30.14 -29.00 46.58
N TYR A 12 -31.33 -29.59 46.58
CA TYR A 12 -31.77 -30.48 45.51
C TYR A 12 -31.91 -29.73 44.17
N TYR A 13 -32.59 -28.58 44.16
CA TYR A 13 -32.77 -27.77 42.94
C TYR A 13 -31.43 -27.30 42.37
N TRP A 14 -30.52 -26.85 43.24
CA TRP A 14 -29.17 -26.45 42.82
C TRP A 14 -28.34 -27.63 42.31
N ALA A 15 -28.35 -28.77 43.00
CA ALA A 15 -27.65 -29.97 42.55
C ALA A 15 -28.20 -30.49 41.22
N MET A 16 -29.52 -30.47 41.02
CA MET A 16 -30.15 -30.87 39.75
C MET A 16 -29.85 -29.89 38.60
N GLN A 17 -29.70 -28.59 38.87
CA GLN A 17 -29.25 -27.63 37.85
C GLN A 17 -27.79 -27.87 37.44
N VAL A 18 -26.92 -28.18 38.40
CA VAL A 18 -25.51 -28.50 38.12
C VAL A 18 -25.39 -29.83 37.38
N GLU A 19 -26.15 -30.86 37.80
CA GLU A 19 -26.21 -32.16 37.12
C GLU A 19 -26.80 -32.04 35.70
N ALA A 20 -27.83 -31.21 35.49
CA ALA A 20 -28.40 -30.97 34.16
C ALA A 20 -27.45 -30.20 33.24
N GLN A 21 -26.70 -29.23 33.77
CA GLN A 21 -25.64 -28.57 33.01
C GLN A 21 -24.54 -29.56 32.65
N GLN A 22 -24.09 -30.39 33.59
CA GLN A 22 -23.05 -31.38 33.36
C GLN A 22 -23.49 -32.44 32.32
N ALA A 23 -24.74 -32.91 32.36
CA ALA A 23 -25.28 -33.83 31.36
C ALA A 23 -25.40 -33.21 29.95
N LEU A 24 -25.69 -31.91 29.85
CA LEU A 24 -25.66 -31.17 28.58
C LEU A 24 -24.23 -31.03 28.05
N PHE A 25 -23.26 -30.74 28.92
CA PHE A 25 -21.85 -30.66 28.53
C PHE A 25 -21.29 -32.01 28.11
N ASP A 26 -21.58 -33.09 28.86
CA ASP A 26 -21.17 -34.45 28.52
C ASP A 26 -21.79 -34.90 27.18
N GLY A 27 -23.01 -34.46 26.86
CA GLY A 27 -23.65 -34.72 25.56
C GLY A 27 -22.97 -34.02 24.39
N VAL A 28 -22.66 -32.73 24.55
CA VAL A 28 -21.96 -31.93 23.53
C VAL A 28 -20.52 -32.41 23.33
N GLU A 29 -19.83 -32.78 24.41
CA GLU A 29 -18.48 -33.34 24.37
C GLU A 29 -18.48 -34.70 23.66
N ASN A 30 -19.38 -35.62 24.00
CA ASN A 30 -19.42 -36.94 23.35
C ASN A 30 -19.81 -36.88 21.86
N ASP A 31 -20.66 -35.93 21.46
CA ASP A 31 -21.09 -35.80 20.06
C ASP A 31 -20.05 -35.07 19.17
N LEU A 32 -19.34 -34.08 19.71
CA LEU A 32 -18.39 -33.27 18.92
C LEU A 32 -16.92 -33.67 19.09
N ALA A 33 -16.53 -34.30 20.21
CA ALA A 33 -15.14 -34.71 20.46
C ALA A 33 -14.56 -35.64 19.38
N PRO A 34 -15.31 -36.60 18.77
CA PRO A 34 -14.76 -37.44 17.71
C PRO A 34 -14.38 -36.63 16.46
N HIS A 35 -15.15 -35.60 16.13
CA HIS A 35 -14.94 -34.75 14.95
C HIS A 35 -13.78 -33.76 15.18
N PHE A 36 -13.66 -33.20 16.39
CA PHE A 36 -12.52 -32.37 16.76
C PHE A 36 -11.23 -33.17 16.88
N ASN A 37 -11.28 -34.40 17.40
CA ASN A 37 -10.11 -35.27 17.49
C ASN A 37 -9.50 -35.62 16.13
N ALA A 38 -10.32 -35.77 15.08
CA ALA A 38 -9.82 -35.97 13.72
C ALA A 38 -9.09 -34.72 13.22
N MET A 39 -9.69 -33.54 13.42
CA MET A 39 -9.15 -32.26 12.96
C MET A 39 -7.87 -31.83 13.70
N PHE A 40 -7.80 -32.01 15.02
CA PHE A 40 -6.59 -31.70 15.80
C PHE A 40 -5.45 -32.68 15.52
N ARG A 41 -5.74 -33.95 15.18
CA ARG A 41 -4.71 -34.92 14.75
C ARG A 41 -4.05 -34.50 13.44
N ASP A 42 -4.82 -34.02 12.48
CA ASP A 42 -4.28 -33.55 11.19
C ASP A 42 -3.40 -32.31 11.36
N ILE A 43 -3.71 -31.44 12.31
CA ILE A 43 -2.92 -30.23 12.61
C ILE A 43 -1.63 -30.56 13.39
N VAL A 44 -1.70 -31.49 14.35
CA VAL A 44 -0.52 -31.96 15.10
C VAL A 44 0.44 -32.76 14.20
N ALA A 45 -0.07 -33.37 13.12
CA ALA A 45 0.71 -34.11 12.13
C ALA A 45 1.53 -33.21 11.17
N ILE A 46 1.38 -31.88 11.23
CA ILE A 46 2.19 -30.95 10.43
C ILE A 46 3.65 -31.02 10.92
N GLU A 47 4.56 -31.45 10.04
CA GLU A 47 5.97 -31.71 10.38
C GLU A 47 6.67 -30.46 10.96
N ASP A 48 6.38 -29.28 10.41
CA ASP A 48 7.02 -28.00 10.75
C ASP A 48 6.44 -27.27 11.98
N LEU A 49 5.42 -27.84 12.66
CA LEU A 49 4.84 -27.18 13.83
C LEU A 49 5.83 -27.28 15.02
N ASP A 50 6.11 -26.15 15.68
CA ASP A 50 7.01 -26.08 16.84
C ASP A 50 6.59 -27.12 17.90
N PRO A 51 7.55 -27.90 18.46
CA PRO A 51 7.27 -28.88 19.51
C PRO A 51 6.45 -28.33 20.70
N ALA A 52 6.61 -27.06 21.05
CA ALA A 52 5.83 -26.43 22.12
C ALA A 52 4.35 -26.34 21.78
N TYR A 53 4.00 -25.99 20.54
CA TYR A 53 2.61 -25.95 20.06
C TYR A 53 2.04 -27.37 19.87
N LYS A 54 2.86 -28.35 19.46
CA LYS A 54 2.45 -29.76 19.37
C LYS A 54 2.07 -30.32 20.75
N SER A 55 2.90 -30.09 21.76
CA SER A 55 2.63 -30.56 23.13
C SER A 55 1.42 -29.87 23.74
N PHE A 56 1.25 -28.56 23.48
CA PHE A 56 0.08 -27.81 23.92
C PHE A 56 -1.20 -28.38 23.30
N LEU A 57 -1.26 -28.56 21.97
CA LEU A 57 -2.43 -29.11 21.26
C LEU A 57 -2.75 -30.56 21.68
N GLN A 58 -1.73 -31.39 21.94
CA GLN A 58 -1.93 -32.76 22.44
C GLN A 58 -2.60 -32.80 23.82
N SER A 59 -2.33 -31.82 24.70
CA SER A 59 -2.99 -31.74 26.01
C SER A 59 -4.51 -31.50 25.95
N PHE A 60 -5.03 -31.06 24.79
CA PHE A 60 -6.47 -30.91 24.55
C PHE A 60 -7.11 -32.19 23.96
N ILE A 61 -6.31 -33.07 23.36
CA ILE A 61 -6.77 -34.38 22.85
C ILE A 61 -6.92 -35.37 24.02
N THR A 62 -6.09 -35.24 25.06
CA THR A 62 -6.13 -36.07 26.27
C THR A 62 -6.03 -35.20 27.53
N PRO A 63 -7.15 -34.65 28.03
CA PRO A 63 -7.12 -33.81 29.23
C PRO A 63 -6.89 -34.65 30.51
N GLU A 64 -5.89 -34.28 31.32
CA GLU A 64 -5.50 -35.04 32.53
C GLU A 64 -6.31 -34.70 33.80
N SER A 65 -7.24 -33.74 33.77
CA SER A 65 -8.13 -33.46 34.91
C SER A 65 -9.48 -32.85 34.51
N SER A 66 -10.52 -33.01 35.34
CA SER A 66 -11.88 -32.52 35.05
C SER A 66 -12.01 -30.98 35.02
N THR A 67 -11.15 -30.26 35.74
CA THR A 67 -11.08 -28.79 35.70
C THR A 67 -10.30 -28.29 34.49
N ALA A 68 -9.29 -29.04 34.05
CA ALA A 68 -8.65 -28.82 32.75
C ALA A 68 -9.64 -29.09 31.61
N GLY A 69 -10.52 -30.10 31.73
CA GLY A 69 -11.62 -30.41 30.80
C GLY A 69 -12.54 -29.23 30.50
N MET A 70 -12.95 -28.47 31.52
CA MET A 70 -13.81 -27.29 31.32
C MET A 70 -13.09 -26.13 30.61
N ALA A 71 -11.83 -25.89 30.94
CA ALA A 71 -11.02 -24.84 30.29
C ALA A 71 -10.62 -25.26 28.87
N SER A 72 -10.33 -26.55 28.66
CA SER A 72 -10.00 -27.15 27.37
C SER A 72 -11.19 -27.16 26.44
N VAL A 73 -12.41 -27.44 26.91
CA VAL A 73 -13.62 -27.40 26.07
C VAL A 73 -13.91 -25.98 25.57
N ARG A 74 -13.75 -24.94 26.41
CA ARG A 74 -13.95 -23.55 25.96
C ARG A 74 -12.87 -23.08 24.98
N PHE A 75 -11.61 -23.33 25.29
CA PHE A 75 -10.51 -22.98 24.41
C PHE A 75 -10.53 -23.80 23.10
N ALA A 76 -10.81 -25.10 23.17
CA ALA A 76 -10.98 -25.94 22.00
C ALA A 76 -12.19 -25.52 21.18
N SER A 77 -13.29 -25.06 21.79
CA SER A 77 -14.44 -24.49 21.06
C SER A 77 -14.08 -23.19 20.34
N GLU A 78 -13.33 -22.28 20.95
CA GLU A 78 -12.92 -21.02 20.31
C GLU A 78 -11.86 -21.24 19.21
N VAL A 79 -10.90 -22.13 19.44
CA VAL A 79 -9.89 -22.52 18.45
C VAL A 79 -10.52 -23.34 17.33
N ALA A 80 -11.46 -24.24 17.64
CA ALA A 80 -12.26 -24.94 16.64
C ALA A 80 -13.09 -23.98 15.81
N ASP A 81 -13.80 -23.02 16.41
CA ASP A 81 -14.53 -22.00 15.65
C ASP A 81 -13.58 -21.18 14.75
N GLY A 82 -12.38 -20.85 15.25
CA GLY A 82 -11.34 -20.19 14.47
C GLY A 82 -10.84 -21.01 13.28
N ILE A 83 -10.51 -22.29 13.48
CA ILE A 83 -9.99 -23.16 12.42
C ILE A 83 -11.12 -23.64 11.48
N VAL A 84 -12.34 -23.86 11.97
CA VAL A 84 -13.53 -24.14 11.14
C VAL A 84 -13.84 -22.93 10.27
N THR A 85 -13.81 -21.71 10.82
CA THR A 85 -14.01 -20.48 10.04
C THR A 85 -12.92 -20.30 8.98
N GLN A 86 -11.65 -20.55 9.32
CA GLN A 86 -10.53 -20.42 8.37
C GLN A 86 -10.46 -21.58 7.35
N GLY A 87 -10.78 -22.81 7.77
CA GLY A 87 -10.79 -24.02 6.94
C GLY A 87 -12.00 -24.09 5.99
N LEU A 88 -13.14 -23.52 6.39
CA LEU A 88 -14.30 -23.36 5.53
C LEU A 88 -14.22 -22.10 4.65
N ALA A 89 -13.27 -21.19 4.89
CA ALA A 89 -13.15 -19.95 4.12
C ALA A 89 -13.08 -20.17 2.59
N PRO A 90 -12.34 -21.17 2.06
CA PRO A 90 -12.35 -21.46 0.63
C PRO A 90 -13.72 -21.96 0.13
N ALA A 91 -14.41 -22.81 0.88
CA ALA A 91 -15.74 -23.34 0.51
C ALA A 91 -16.80 -22.22 0.55
N VAL A 92 -16.78 -21.37 1.58
CA VAL A 92 -17.64 -20.19 1.68
C VAL A 92 -17.35 -19.20 0.54
N ARG A 93 -16.09 -19.06 0.12
CA ARG A 93 -15.72 -18.24 -1.04
C ARG A 93 -16.30 -18.78 -2.35
N VAL A 94 -16.29 -20.11 -2.56
CA VAL A 94 -16.92 -20.76 -3.72
C VAL A 94 -18.43 -20.52 -3.72
N VAL A 95 -19.10 -20.68 -2.57
CA VAL A 95 -20.54 -20.40 -2.43
C VAL A 95 -20.84 -18.93 -2.70
N LYS A 96 -20.01 -18.02 -2.19
CA LYS A 96 -20.11 -16.58 -2.45
C LYS A 96 -19.98 -16.28 -3.94
N HIS A 97 -18.94 -16.78 -4.61
CA HIS A 97 -18.74 -16.54 -6.04
C HIS A 97 -19.84 -17.15 -6.92
N ALA A 98 -20.29 -18.37 -6.60
CA ALA A 98 -21.43 -18.98 -7.30
C ALA A 98 -22.71 -18.15 -7.13
N SER A 99 -22.90 -17.56 -5.94
CA SER A 99 -24.00 -16.64 -5.67
C SER A 99 -23.84 -15.33 -6.43
N GLU A 100 -22.65 -14.73 -6.46
CA GLU A 100 -22.37 -13.49 -7.19
C GLU A 100 -22.60 -13.63 -8.70
N VAL A 101 -22.27 -14.78 -9.30
CA VAL A 101 -22.56 -15.07 -10.72
C VAL A 101 -24.06 -15.14 -10.99
N LYS A 102 -24.83 -15.73 -10.07
CA LYS A 102 -26.27 -15.89 -10.22
C LYS A 102 -27.04 -14.59 -9.97
N TRP A 103 -26.64 -13.85 -8.94
CA TRP A 103 -27.36 -12.67 -8.46
C TRP A 103 -26.82 -11.36 -9.01
N LEU A 104 -25.61 -11.37 -9.59
CA LEU A 104 -24.95 -10.19 -10.18
C LEU A 104 -24.95 -8.99 -9.22
N SER A 105 -24.67 -9.25 -7.95
CA SER A 105 -24.80 -8.27 -6.86
C SER A 105 -23.75 -7.16 -6.91
N ASN A 106 -22.65 -7.35 -7.66
CA ASN A 106 -21.60 -6.36 -7.83
C ASN A 106 -21.99 -5.36 -8.92
N ILE A 107 -22.73 -4.34 -8.52
CA ILE A 107 -23.09 -3.20 -9.38
C ILE A 107 -21.93 -2.20 -9.39
N LEU A 108 -21.73 -1.52 -10.52
CA LEU A 108 -20.72 -0.47 -10.67
C LEU A 108 -20.89 0.62 -9.60
N THR A 109 -19.77 1.06 -9.03
CA THR A 109 -19.78 2.12 -8.03
C THR A 109 -20.12 3.48 -8.67
N PRO A 110 -20.62 4.47 -7.89
CA PRO A 110 -20.86 5.82 -8.38
C PRO A 110 -19.65 6.44 -9.08
N THR A 111 -18.44 6.21 -8.56
CA THR A 111 -17.19 6.70 -9.14
C THR A 111 -16.90 6.06 -10.50
N GLN A 112 -17.11 4.75 -10.63
CA GLN A 112 -16.97 4.04 -11.91
C GLN A 112 -18.02 4.51 -12.92
N GLY A 113 -19.27 4.68 -12.48
CA GLY A 113 -20.36 5.19 -13.31
C GLY A 113 -20.08 6.61 -13.82
N ALA A 114 -19.63 7.50 -12.94
CA ALA A 114 -19.22 8.86 -13.30
C ALA A 114 -18.08 8.88 -14.33
N LEU A 115 -17.06 8.05 -14.15
CA LEU A 115 -15.95 7.94 -15.08
C LEU A 115 -16.40 7.43 -16.46
N LEU A 116 -17.27 6.42 -16.49
CA LEU A 116 -17.83 5.87 -17.72
C LEU A 116 -18.72 6.89 -18.45
N LYS A 117 -19.57 7.61 -17.71
CA LYS A 117 -20.40 8.70 -18.22
C LYS A 117 -19.54 9.78 -18.87
N ARG A 118 -18.50 10.23 -18.15
CA ARG A 118 -17.54 11.24 -18.63
C ARG A 118 -16.82 10.83 -19.92
N ARG A 119 -16.46 9.55 -20.05
CA ARG A 119 -15.83 8.98 -21.25
C ARG A 119 -16.82 8.64 -22.36
N ARG A 120 -18.09 9.02 -22.22
CA ARG A 120 -19.20 8.74 -23.15
C ARG A 120 -19.32 7.25 -23.49
N LYS A 121 -19.05 6.37 -22.51
CA LYS A 121 -19.14 4.90 -22.67
C LYS A 121 -20.49 4.34 -22.27
N ILE A 122 -21.29 5.11 -21.56
CA ILE A 122 -22.65 4.80 -21.15
C ILE A 122 -23.55 6.01 -21.43
N THR A 123 -24.86 5.80 -21.42
CA THR A 123 -25.83 6.90 -21.54
C THR A 123 -25.88 7.73 -20.25
N ASP A 124 -26.28 8.99 -20.37
CA ASP A 124 -26.40 9.89 -19.21
C ASP A 124 -27.40 9.37 -18.18
N GLU A 125 -28.53 8.84 -18.65
CA GLU A 125 -29.56 8.21 -17.81
C GLU A 125 -29.01 7.03 -17.01
N TYR A 126 -28.24 6.15 -17.65
CA TYR A 126 -27.65 5.00 -16.96
C TYR A 126 -26.57 5.43 -15.97
N GLY A 127 -25.76 6.44 -16.31
CA GLY A 127 -24.79 7.03 -15.39
C GLY A 127 -25.44 7.62 -14.14
N ASP A 128 -26.58 8.31 -14.29
CA ASP A 128 -27.31 8.90 -13.17
C ASP A 128 -27.94 7.84 -12.27
N ILE A 129 -28.41 6.72 -12.84
CA ILE A 129 -28.88 5.55 -12.08
C ILE A 129 -27.75 4.97 -11.25
N LEU A 130 -26.55 4.79 -11.83
CA LEU A 130 -25.39 4.27 -11.11
C LEU A 130 -24.96 5.17 -9.95
N MET A 131 -25.01 6.49 -10.13
CA MET A 131 -24.72 7.42 -9.05
C MET A 131 -25.80 7.42 -7.95
N LYS A 132 -27.07 7.16 -8.31
CA LYS A 132 -28.17 7.00 -7.32
C LYS A 132 -28.00 5.75 -6.47
N PHE A 133 -27.40 4.68 -6.98
CA PHE A 133 -27.09 3.49 -6.17
C PHE A 133 -26.13 3.79 -5.01
N GLY A 134 -25.34 4.86 -5.11
CA GLY A 134 -24.52 5.35 -4.00
C GLY A 134 -25.28 6.03 -2.87
N GLY A 135 -26.59 6.26 -3.01
CA GLY A 135 -27.41 6.96 -2.01
C GLY A 135 -27.20 8.47 -1.96
N PHE A 136 -26.43 9.05 -2.88
CA PHE A 136 -26.14 10.48 -2.88
C PHE A 136 -27.33 11.32 -3.38
N PRO A 137 -27.68 12.42 -2.69
CA PRO A 137 -28.57 13.47 -3.19
C PRO A 137 -28.09 14.05 -4.54
N GLU A 138 -28.99 14.65 -5.32
CA GLU A 138 -28.65 15.13 -6.66
C GLU A 138 -27.48 16.13 -6.69
N GLU A 139 -27.45 17.06 -5.75
CA GLU A 139 -26.36 18.05 -5.67
C GLU A 139 -25.01 17.38 -5.40
N GLN A 140 -24.97 16.41 -4.49
CA GLN A 140 -23.73 15.67 -4.18
C GLN A 140 -23.26 14.82 -5.36
N ARG A 141 -24.18 14.28 -6.17
CA ARG A 141 -23.82 13.55 -7.41
C ARG A 141 -23.13 14.47 -8.43
N LYS A 142 -23.56 15.74 -8.53
CA LYS A 142 -22.92 16.74 -9.40
C LYS A 142 -21.49 17.02 -8.95
N TYR A 143 -21.29 17.31 -7.66
CA TYR A 143 -19.94 17.51 -7.12
C TYR A 143 -19.04 16.28 -7.26
N LEU A 144 -19.56 15.09 -7.02
CA LEU A 144 -18.81 13.84 -7.21
C LEU A 144 -18.41 13.65 -8.68
N TYR A 145 -19.29 13.96 -9.62
CA TYR A 145 -19.00 13.89 -11.04
C TYR A 145 -17.88 14.86 -11.45
N ASP A 146 -17.91 16.08 -10.91
CA ASP A 146 -16.92 17.12 -11.20
C ASP A 146 -15.53 16.77 -10.62
N VAL A 147 -15.48 16.30 -9.36
CA VAL A 147 -14.21 15.93 -8.68
C VAL A 147 -13.52 14.71 -9.30
N ILE A 148 -14.25 13.87 -10.04
CA ILE A 148 -13.66 12.73 -10.75
C ILE A 148 -12.84 13.18 -11.98
N GLU A 149 -12.95 14.45 -12.38
CA GLU A 149 -11.98 15.05 -13.29
C GLU A 149 -10.56 14.86 -12.77
N PRO A 150 -9.61 14.39 -13.60
CA PRO A 150 -8.21 14.57 -13.30
C PRO A 150 -7.94 16.07 -13.10
N TYR A 151 -7.77 16.46 -11.85
CA TYR A 151 -7.42 17.83 -11.50
C TYR A 151 -5.91 18.03 -11.67
N PRO A 152 -5.45 19.18 -12.23
CA PRO A 152 -4.03 19.43 -12.39
C PRO A 152 -3.26 19.32 -11.07
N SER A 153 -2.04 18.82 -11.14
CA SER A 153 -1.17 18.78 -9.98
C SER A 153 -0.74 20.19 -9.56
N ILE A 154 -0.41 20.38 -8.28
CA ILE A 154 0.02 21.68 -7.75
C ILE A 154 1.20 22.29 -8.54
N PRO A 155 2.26 21.54 -8.93
CA PRO A 155 3.34 22.09 -9.75
C PRO A 155 2.88 22.58 -11.14
N GLU A 156 1.89 21.92 -11.75
CA GLU A 156 1.30 22.35 -13.02
C GLU A 156 0.50 23.64 -12.85
N LEU A 157 -0.27 23.75 -11.76
CA LEU A 157 -0.98 24.99 -11.41
C LEU A 157 0.02 26.13 -11.18
N ILE A 158 1.11 25.90 -10.45
CA ILE A 158 2.17 26.90 -10.25
C ILE A 158 2.77 27.32 -11.60
N THR A 159 3.03 26.36 -12.48
CA THR A 159 3.57 26.65 -13.82
C THR A 159 2.58 27.51 -14.62
N TYR A 160 1.30 27.14 -14.62
CA TYR A 160 0.23 27.92 -15.23
C TYR A 160 0.19 29.35 -14.67
N CYS A 161 0.22 29.52 -13.34
CA CYS A 161 0.26 30.82 -12.69
C CYS A 161 1.49 31.66 -13.08
N ARG A 162 2.66 31.04 -13.30
CA ARG A 162 3.86 31.76 -13.79
C ARG A 162 3.69 32.30 -15.21
N TYR A 163 3.02 31.55 -16.09
CA TYR A 163 2.81 31.96 -17.48
C TYR A 163 1.67 32.97 -17.66
N HIS A 164 0.66 32.92 -16.79
CA HIS A 164 -0.55 33.74 -16.90
C HIS A 164 -0.63 34.90 -15.88
N GLY A 165 0.28 34.97 -14.92
CA GLY A 165 0.35 36.01 -13.89
C GLY A 165 1.74 36.61 -13.74
N ASP A 166 2.10 37.02 -12.52
CA ASP A 166 3.46 37.46 -12.19
C ASP A 166 4.37 36.23 -11.95
N PRO A 167 5.43 36.02 -12.75
CA PRO A 167 6.35 34.91 -12.56
C PRO A 167 7.04 34.89 -11.20
N LYS A 168 7.14 36.04 -10.50
CA LYS A 168 7.77 36.15 -9.17
C LYS A 168 6.79 35.94 -8.03
N ASN A 169 5.50 36.18 -8.25
CA ASN A 169 4.46 36.04 -7.24
C ASN A 169 3.28 35.22 -7.76
N VAL A 170 3.38 33.90 -7.56
CA VAL A 170 2.37 32.92 -7.99
C VAL A 170 1.33 32.62 -6.91
N TRP A 171 1.51 33.12 -5.69
CA TRP A 171 0.64 32.80 -4.55
C TRP A 171 -0.80 33.25 -4.78
N THR A 172 -0.99 34.54 -5.11
CA THR A 172 -2.32 35.12 -5.31
C THR A 172 -3.15 34.39 -6.38
N PRO A 173 -2.63 34.17 -7.62
CA PRO A 173 -3.39 33.44 -8.63
C PRO A 173 -3.58 31.96 -8.30
N LEU A 174 -2.66 31.32 -7.54
CA LEU A 174 -2.81 29.92 -7.14
C LEU A 174 -4.01 29.71 -6.22
N LEU A 175 -4.26 30.65 -5.29
CA LEU A 175 -5.37 30.58 -4.34
C LEU A 175 -6.75 30.65 -5.01
N GLU A 176 -6.85 31.12 -6.26
CA GLU A 176 -8.10 31.09 -7.02
C GLU A 176 -8.48 29.67 -7.46
N PHE A 177 -7.48 28.79 -7.59
CA PHE A 177 -7.66 27.41 -8.04
C PHE A 177 -7.61 26.40 -6.90
N TYR A 178 -6.72 26.61 -5.93
CA TYR A 178 -6.44 25.63 -4.89
C TYR A 178 -6.28 26.28 -3.52
N ASP A 179 -7.01 25.79 -2.52
CA ASP A 179 -6.86 26.22 -1.13
C ASP A 179 -5.60 25.58 -0.53
N MET A 180 -4.55 26.40 -0.36
CA MET A 180 -3.23 25.95 0.08
C MET A 180 -2.83 26.64 1.38
N GLN A 181 -2.18 25.90 2.26
CA GLN A 181 -1.53 26.49 3.44
C GLN A 181 -0.23 27.20 3.05
N ALA A 182 0.01 28.38 3.62
CA ALA A 182 1.21 29.17 3.35
C ALA A 182 2.53 28.44 3.73
N VAL A 183 2.46 27.46 4.62
CA VAL A 183 3.61 26.63 5.01
C VAL A 183 3.99 25.69 3.86
N ASP A 184 3.02 24.96 3.33
CA ASP A 184 3.20 23.98 2.25
C ASP A 184 3.57 24.65 0.92
N TYR A 185 3.05 25.85 0.70
CA TYR A 185 3.34 26.65 -0.49
C TYR A 185 4.84 26.81 -0.75
N LYS A 186 5.66 26.99 0.29
CA LYS A 186 7.11 27.17 0.14
C LYS A 186 7.79 25.97 -0.52
N LEU A 187 7.33 24.76 -0.21
CA LEU A 187 7.82 23.52 -0.81
C LEU A 187 7.40 23.42 -2.28
N TYR A 188 6.12 23.67 -2.55
CA TYR A 188 5.58 23.58 -3.90
C TYR A 188 6.12 24.67 -4.83
N GLU A 189 6.32 25.89 -4.33
CA GLU A 189 6.91 26.97 -5.09
C GLU A 189 8.33 26.62 -5.54
N TRP A 190 9.12 25.99 -4.66
CA TRP A 190 10.45 25.49 -5.00
C TRP A 190 10.39 24.34 -6.02
N LEU A 191 9.49 23.36 -5.82
CA LEU A 191 9.31 22.25 -6.75
C LEU A 191 8.86 22.70 -8.15
N GLY A 192 8.08 23.78 -8.23
CA GLY A 192 7.64 24.40 -9.48
C GLY A 192 8.69 25.26 -10.17
N ARG A 193 9.92 25.35 -9.66
CA ARG A 193 11.03 26.07 -10.33
C ARG A 193 11.84 25.12 -11.19
N GLN A 194 12.26 25.64 -12.35
CA GLN A 194 13.31 24.99 -13.13
C GLN A 194 14.63 25.10 -12.37
N ARG A 195 15.38 24.00 -12.34
CA ARG A 195 16.68 23.88 -11.69
C ARG A 195 17.74 23.65 -12.76
N ILE A 196 18.96 24.10 -12.51
CA ILE A 196 20.07 23.83 -13.41
C ILE A 196 20.28 22.32 -13.43
N THR A 197 20.26 21.74 -14.63
CA THR A 197 20.57 20.32 -14.81
C THR A 197 22.07 20.11 -14.84
N THR A 198 22.54 18.88 -14.56
CA THR A 198 23.97 18.53 -14.63
C THR A 198 24.60 18.98 -15.95
N VAL A 199 23.91 18.79 -17.08
CA VAL A 199 24.39 19.18 -18.42
C VAL A 199 24.49 20.70 -18.58
N GLN A 200 23.54 21.45 -18.02
CA GLN A 200 23.59 22.91 -18.02
C GLN A 200 24.73 23.42 -17.13
N ALA A 201 24.93 22.84 -15.95
CA ALA A 201 26.06 23.16 -15.07
C ALA A 201 27.41 22.89 -15.75
N GLN A 202 27.57 21.73 -16.40
CA GLN A 202 28.77 21.40 -17.20
C GLN A 202 28.98 22.39 -18.36
N SER A 203 27.91 22.84 -19.00
CA SER A 203 28.00 23.81 -20.09
C SER A 203 28.39 25.20 -19.59
N LEU A 204 27.89 25.63 -18.43
CA LEU A 204 28.27 26.89 -17.79
C LEU A 204 29.73 26.86 -17.32
N PHE A 205 30.19 25.72 -16.80
CA PHE A 205 31.58 25.49 -16.43
C PHE A 205 32.51 25.58 -17.65
N LYS A 206 32.19 24.88 -18.75
CA LYS A 206 32.98 24.95 -20.00
C LYS A 206 33.03 26.35 -20.63
N ARG A 207 31.98 27.15 -20.44
CA ARG A 207 31.94 28.55 -20.89
C ARG A 207 32.72 29.51 -20.01
N GLY A 208 33.30 29.02 -18.90
CA GLY A 208 34.00 29.84 -17.91
C GLY A 208 33.09 30.76 -17.11
N ILE A 209 31.77 30.48 -17.07
CA ILE A 209 30.81 31.25 -16.27
C ILE A 209 30.78 30.72 -14.83
N PHE A 210 30.86 29.40 -14.66
CA PHE A 210 31.06 28.79 -13.36
C PHE A 210 32.54 28.59 -13.10
N GLU A 211 33.01 29.09 -11.96
CA GLU A 211 34.30 28.69 -11.41
C GLU A 211 34.17 27.29 -10.78
N PRO A 212 35.28 26.55 -10.55
CA PRO A 212 35.22 25.23 -9.95
C PRO A 212 34.40 25.17 -8.65
N PRO A 213 34.52 26.12 -7.69
CA PRO A 213 33.69 26.12 -6.48
C PRO A 213 32.19 26.19 -6.77
N ASP A 214 31.77 27.06 -7.70
CA ASP A 214 30.36 27.24 -8.07
C ASP A 214 29.80 25.99 -8.75
N PHE A 215 30.60 25.36 -9.62
CA PHE A 215 30.23 24.12 -10.29
C PHE A 215 30.01 22.98 -9.28
N TYR A 216 30.94 22.79 -8.34
CA TYR A 216 30.80 21.75 -7.32
C TYR A 216 29.62 21.99 -6.38
N ALA A 217 29.35 23.25 -6.01
CA ALA A 217 28.19 23.61 -5.21
C ALA A 217 26.87 23.31 -5.94
N GLU A 218 26.78 23.58 -7.25
CA GLU A 218 25.60 23.25 -8.04
C GLU A 218 25.43 21.72 -8.19
N LEU A 219 26.52 20.97 -8.38
CA LEU A 219 26.46 19.50 -8.40
C LEU A 219 25.98 18.92 -7.07
N GLU A 220 26.40 19.50 -5.94
CA GLU A 220 25.91 19.15 -4.62
C GLU A 220 24.41 19.42 -4.48
N ALA A 221 23.95 20.59 -4.90
CA ALA A 221 22.53 20.96 -4.87
C ALA A 221 21.66 20.07 -5.77
N ILE A 222 22.20 19.57 -6.89
CA ILE A 222 21.54 18.58 -7.76
C ILE A 222 21.48 17.19 -7.10
N GLY A 223 22.42 16.88 -6.19
CA GLY A 223 22.47 15.64 -5.43
C GLY A 223 23.61 14.69 -5.80
N TRP A 224 24.67 15.16 -6.45
CA TRP A 224 25.85 14.34 -6.73
C TRP A 224 26.71 14.13 -5.48
N PHE A 225 27.06 12.87 -5.23
CA PHE A 225 27.97 12.47 -4.16
C PHE A 225 29.37 13.04 -4.38
N ASP A 226 30.06 13.44 -3.32
CA ASP A 226 31.36 14.13 -3.34
C ASP A 226 32.38 13.42 -4.25
N GLU A 227 32.48 12.10 -4.09
CA GLU A 227 33.41 11.22 -4.82
C GLU A 227 33.19 11.21 -6.34
N ASN A 228 31.96 11.48 -6.78
CA ASN A 228 31.60 11.41 -8.20
C ASN A 228 31.74 12.75 -8.92
N ARG A 229 31.91 13.86 -8.20
CA ARG A 229 31.85 15.20 -8.81
C ARG A 229 33.00 15.45 -9.78
N ASP A 230 34.19 14.93 -9.48
CA ASP A 230 35.35 15.03 -10.36
C ASP A 230 35.13 14.26 -11.67
N TYR A 231 34.58 13.04 -11.61
CA TYR A 231 34.22 12.29 -12.82
C TYR A 231 33.18 13.03 -13.66
N ILE A 232 32.19 13.68 -13.03
CA ILE A 232 31.18 14.47 -13.74
C ILE A 232 31.76 15.75 -14.34
N LYS A 233 32.75 16.36 -13.69
CA LYS A 233 33.51 17.48 -14.24
C LYS A 233 34.28 17.06 -15.48
N ASP A 234 34.99 15.94 -15.42
CA ASP A 234 35.79 15.44 -16.53
C ASP A 234 34.91 15.05 -17.72
N LEU A 235 33.74 14.45 -17.44
CA LEU A 235 32.72 14.14 -18.45
C LEU A 235 32.17 15.38 -19.16
N SER A 236 32.33 16.57 -18.59
CA SER A 236 31.96 17.82 -19.28
C SER A 236 32.78 18.02 -20.56
N TYR A 237 34.05 17.60 -20.55
CA TYR A 237 34.97 17.64 -21.68
C TYR A 237 34.80 16.38 -22.52
N VAL A 238 33.68 16.29 -23.23
CA VAL A 238 33.57 15.35 -24.35
C VAL A 238 34.70 15.70 -25.33
N LEU A 239 35.60 14.74 -25.56
CA LEU A 239 36.67 14.87 -26.55
C LEU A 239 36.07 15.44 -27.84
N PRO A 240 36.59 16.57 -28.36
CA PRO A 240 36.24 17.01 -29.70
C PRO A 240 36.36 15.83 -30.66
N ASN A 241 35.49 15.78 -31.68
CA ASN A 241 35.55 14.77 -32.75
C ASN A 241 37.01 14.43 -33.02
N SER A 242 37.42 13.17 -32.83
CA SER A 242 38.82 12.75 -32.85
C SER A 242 39.53 13.21 -34.12
N MET A 243 38.79 13.37 -35.23
CA MET A 243 39.28 13.99 -36.46
C MET A 243 39.83 15.43 -36.28
N LEU A 244 39.18 16.29 -35.50
CA LEU A 244 39.63 17.66 -35.23
C LEU A 244 40.88 17.69 -34.36
N LEU A 245 40.99 16.78 -33.40
CA LEU A 245 42.18 16.64 -32.56
C LEU A 245 43.38 16.13 -33.38
N VAL A 246 43.16 15.15 -34.27
CA VAL A 246 44.18 14.68 -35.21
C VAL A 246 44.61 15.81 -36.16
N GLN A 247 43.66 16.55 -36.74
CA GLN A 247 43.97 17.69 -37.62
C GLN A 247 44.75 18.79 -36.89
N GLY A 248 44.34 19.14 -35.66
CA GLY A 248 45.04 20.10 -34.82
C GLY A 248 46.47 19.65 -34.49
N GLY A 249 46.65 18.38 -34.13
CA GLY A 249 47.96 17.81 -33.84
C GLY A 249 48.89 17.77 -35.05
N LEU A 250 48.37 17.42 -36.23
CA LEU A 250 49.12 17.45 -37.49
C LEU A 250 49.55 18.88 -37.86
N ILE A 251 48.68 19.88 -37.67
CA ILE A 251 48.99 21.30 -37.93
C ILE A 251 50.07 21.82 -36.96
N GLN A 252 50.06 21.36 -35.71
CA GLN A 252 51.04 21.72 -34.69
C GLN A 252 52.37 20.95 -34.83
N GLY A 253 52.45 19.98 -35.74
CA GLY A 253 53.64 19.15 -35.94
C GLY A 253 53.93 18.17 -34.80
N LEU A 254 52.90 17.78 -34.04
CA LEU A 254 53.02 16.73 -33.02
C LEU A 254 53.29 15.37 -33.67
N ASP A 255 54.01 14.50 -32.98
CA ASP A 255 54.28 13.14 -33.41
C ASP A 255 53.06 12.23 -33.26
N ASN A 256 53.03 11.14 -34.03
CA ASN A 256 51.87 10.25 -34.10
C ASN A 256 51.51 9.60 -32.75
N GLU A 257 52.49 9.32 -31.88
CA GLU A 257 52.22 8.75 -30.55
C GLU A 257 51.48 9.76 -29.67
N ARG A 258 51.91 11.01 -29.67
CA ARG A 258 51.25 12.10 -28.94
C ARG A 258 49.86 12.43 -29.48
N ILE A 259 49.67 12.35 -30.80
CA ILE A 259 48.35 12.53 -31.42
C ILE A 259 47.40 11.40 -31.01
N LEU A 260 47.88 10.15 -30.98
CA LEU A 260 47.11 8.99 -30.52
C LEU A 260 46.72 9.12 -29.04
N GLU A 261 47.66 9.52 -28.18
CA GLU A 261 47.42 9.76 -26.75
C GLU A 261 46.34 10.84 -26.51
N ASN A 262 46.28 11.86 -27.36
CA ASN A 262 45.31 12.95 -27.24
C ASN A 262 43.86 12.58 -27.67
N ILE A 263 43.66 11.46 -28.39
CA ILE A 263 42.34 11.06 -28.90
C ILE A 263 41.78 9.78 -28.26
N SER A 264 42.60 9.06 -27.51
CA SER A 264 42.25 7.87 -26.73
C SER A 264 41.82 8.23 -25.32
#